data_AF-A0A628V8Y6-F1
#
_entry.id   AF-A0A628V8Y6-F1
#
_cell.length_a   1.000
_cell.length_b   1.000
_cell.length_c   1.000
_cell.angle_alpha   90.00
_cell.angle_beta   90.00
_cell.angle_gamma   90.00
#
_symmetry.space_group_name_H-M   'P 1'
#
loop_
_entity.id
_entity.type
_entity.pdbx_description
1 polymer ?
#
loop_
_entity_poly.entity_id
_entity_poly.type
_entity_poly.pdbx_seq_one_letter_code
_entity_poly.pdbx_strand_id
1 'polypeptide(L)'
;MNEADKGKICLGALLFTPLVTWFISAKALYGFTPKDARERLVLLIQQTFDLWPLWGALLVGEIIAIIGLIIFFKFNHQIFKGAPFKKIYRGTRLVSQRALASITKEREPQITIADIPIPTKAEGTHISIAGATGVGKSTIFAEMMKCCLMRGKKQRIASNKDRMIILDPDGDFLSRFYKKGDKILNPYDARTEGWVFFNEIKSDFDFDRFGVSIVPTAKDSQTEEWNGYGRLLFTEVSRKVFNTSRNPTMEEVFYWTNEVPLEELEEYVRGTKAQALFAGSGRAVGSARFVLSNKLAAHLKMPAGNFSIREWLEDPKGGNLYITWTDEMREALKSLISCWTDSIFSIVLGMSKSNSRKIWTFIDELESLDYLPSLRDALTKGRKKGLRVVTGYQSYSQVISIYGSDVAETLLSNHRTSVVMAAGRLGERTLEFVSKSLGEIEGEREKTGISRRFGQLGTKNTNDDHKRERAVTPTEIATLDDLTGYIAFPGNLPVAKFETHHVNYTRSNPVPGVVLRESTAFAGM
;
A
#
# COMPACT_ATOMS: atom_id res chain seq x y z
N MET A 1 27.96 -14.01 -7.91
CA MET A 1 29.17 -14.22 -8.73
C MET A 1 30.13 -13.11 -8.42
N ASN A 2 31.33 -13.42 -7.92
CA ASN A 2 32.30 -12.38 -7.56
C ASN A 2 32.89 -11.73 -8.83
N GLU A 3 33.49 -10.53 -8.70
CA GLU A 3 34.17 -9.79 -9.79
C GLU A 3 35.18 -10.67 -10.54
N ALA A 4 35.93 -11.49 -9.81
CA ALA A 4 36.93 -12.40 -10.37
C ALA A 4 36.31 -13.49 -11.27
N ASP A 5 35.11 -13.99 -10.94
CA ASP A 5 34.41 -15.00 -11.72
C ASP A 5 33.79 -14.39 -12.98
N LYS A 6 33.29 -13.15 -12.88
CA LYS A 6 32.85 -12.36 -14.04
C LYS A 6 33.99 -12.15 -15.03
N GLY A 7 35.18 -11.80 -14.53
CA GLY A 7 36.38 -11.64 -15.35
C GLY A 7 36.78 -12.92 -16.09
N LYS A 8 36.73 -14.07 -15.42
CA LYS A 8 37.01 -15.38 -16.06
C LYS A 8 35.99 -15.75 -17.13
N ILE A 9 34.71 -15.47 -16.91
CA ILE A 9 33.66 -15.71 -17.91
C ILE A 9 33.82 -14.78 -19.12
N CYS A 10 34.16 -13.51 -18.92
CA CYS A 10 34.46 -12.58 -20.01
C CYS A 10 35.64 -13.06 -20.84
N LEU A 11 36.75 -13.38 -20.17
CA LEU A 11 37.95 -13.87 -20.84
C LEU A 11 37.68 -15.18 -21.58
N GLY A 12 36.93 -16.10 -20.97
CA GLY A 12 36.53 -17.35 -21.61
C GLY A 12 35.64 -17.13 -22.83
N ALA A 13 34.62 -16.28 -22.73
CA ALA A 13 33.72 -15.99 -23.84
C ALA A 13 34.45 -15.33 -25.03
N LEU A 14 35.31 -14.34 -24.76
CA LEU A 14 36.07 -13.63 -25.80
C LEU A 14 37.14 -14.53 -26.44
N LEU A 15 37.75 -15.46 -25.71
CA LEU A 15 38.77 -16.35 -26.30
C LEU A 15 38.17 -17.57 -27.01
N PHE A 16 37.17 -18.23 -26.42
CA PHE A 16 36.67 -19.50 -26.95
C PHE A 16 35.65 -19.33 -28.07
N THR A 17 34.78 -18.31 -28.01
CA THR A 17 33.72 -18.15 -29.02
C THR A 17 34.28 -17.92 -30.42
N PRO A 18 35.29 -17.04 -30.64
CA PRO A 18 35.94 -16.87 -31.94
C PRO A 18 36.60 -18.15 -32.45
N LEU A 19 37.27 -18.90 -31.57
CA LEU A 19 37.91 -20.16 -31.95
C LEU A 19 36.89 -21.23 -32.36
N VAL A 20 35.74 -21.29 -31.69
CA VAL A 20 34.66 -22.22 -32.02
C VAL A 20 34.00 -21.85 -33.34
N THR A 21 33.69 -20.57 -33.58
CA THR A 21 33.16 -20.13 -34.88
C THR A 21 34.16 -20.35 -36.00
N TRP A 22 35.45 -20.08 -35.78
CA TRP A 22 36.51 -20.39 -36.73
C TRP A 22 36.56 -21.89 -37.04
N PHE A 23 36.51 -22.75 -36.03
CA PHE A 23 36.57 -24.20 -36.20
C PHE A 23 35.34 -24.75 -36.95
N ILE A 24 34.15 -24.23 -36.66
CA ILE A 24 32.92 -24.58 -37.37
C ILE A 24 33.02 -24.17 -38.85
N SER A 25 33.46 -22.95 -39.13
CA SER A 25 33.67 -22.46 -40.50
C SER A 25 34.74 -23.24 -41.25
N ALA A 26 35.86 -23.55 -40.59
CA ALA A 26 36.93 -24.38 -41.12
C ALA A 26 36.42 -25.77 -41.52
N LYS A 27 35.61 -26.41 -40.66
CA LYS A 27 35.03 -27.73 -40.92
C LYS A 27 33.97 -27.69 -42.02
N ALA A 28 33.10 -26.68 -42.02
CA ALA A 28 31.98 -26.57 -42.95
C ALA A 28 32.42 -26.24 -44.39
N LEU A 29 33.42 -25.37 -44.54
CA LEU A 29 33.86 -24.86 -45.85
C LEU A 29 35.03 -25.64 -46.44
N TYR A 30 35.96 -26.11 -45.59
CA TYR A 30 37.20 -26.73 -46.06
C TYR A 30 37.29 -28.23 -45.77
N GLY A 31 36.46 -28.75 -44.85
CA GLY A 31 36.27 -30.18 -44.60
C GLY A 31 37.52 -30.91 -44.09
N PHE A 32 37.45 -31.54 -42.93
CA PHE A 32 38.53 -32.42 -42.46
C PHE A 32 37.97 -33.61 -41.68
N THR A 33 38.57 -34.78 -41.89
CA THR A 33 38.22 -36.03 -41.20
C THR A 33 39.17 -36.26 -40.02
N PRO A 34 38.82 -37.11 -39.02
CA PRO A 34 39.69 -37.35 -37.86
C PRO A 34 41.11 -37.84 -38.22
N LYS A 35 41.29 -38.43 -39.41
CA LYS A 35 42.59 -38.93 -39.89
C LYS A 35 43.51 -37.81 -40.39
N ASP A 36 42.95 -36.76 -41.01
CA ASP A 36 43.72 -35.66 -41.63
C ASP A 36 43.61 -34.35 -40.85
N ALA A 37 42.90 -34.35 -39.72
CA ALA A 37 42.58 -33.15 -38.96
C ALA A 37 43.82 -32.37 -38.54
N ARG A 38 44.89 -33.05 -38.11
CA ARG A 38 46.10 -32.39 -37.61
C ARG A 38 46.81 -31.58 -38.69
N GLU A 39 47.02 -32.17 -39.86
CA GLU A 39 47.72 -31.53 -40.96
C GLU A 39 46.89 -30.40 -41.57
N ARG A 40 45.59 -30.65 -41.80
CA ARG A 40 44.67 -29.62 -42.34
C ARG A 40 44.47 -28.45 -41.39
N LEU A 41 44.39 -28.69 -40.07
CA LEU A 41 44.26 -27.60 -39.11
C LEU A 41 45.51 -26.72 -39.07
N VAL A 42 46.72 -27.30 -39.13
CA VAL A 42 47.96 -26.51 -39.17
C VAL A 42 48.00 -25.62 -40.41
N LEU A 43 47.62 -26.14 -41.58
CA LEU A 43 47.55 -25.37 -42.82
C LEU A 43 46.49 -24.26 -42.75
N LEU A 44 45.28 -24.57 -42.27
CA LEU A 44 44.20 -23.59 -42.14
C LEU A 44 44.53 -22.50 -41.11
N ILE A 45 45.24 -22.82 -40.03
CA ILE A 45 45.73 -21.83 -39.06
C ILE A 45 46.73 -20.88 -39.73
N GLN A 46 47.71 -21.41 -40.47
CA GLN A 46 48.70 -20.59 -41.18
C GLN A 46 48.05 -19.67 -42.22
N GLN A 47 47.02 -20.15 -42.92
CA GLN A 47 46.31 -19.40 -43.97
C GLN A 47 45.09 -18.62 -43.47
N THR A 48 44.87 -18.54 -42.15
CA THR A 48 43.63 -17.94 -41.59
C THR A 48 43.41 -16.50 -42.04
N PHE A 49 44.47 -15.71 -42.15
CA PHE A 49 44.38 -14.30 -42.55
C PHE A 49 44.34 -14.09 -44.07
N ASP A 50 44.68 -15.11 -44.86
CA ASP A 50 44.57 -15.09 -46.32
C ASP A 50 43.18 -15.54 -46.79
N LEU A 51 42.53 -16.40 -46.01
CA LEU A 51 41.20 -16.95 -46.31
C LEU A 51 40.11 -16.10 -45.64
N TRP A 52 39.40 -15.30 -46.45
CA TRP A 52 38.32 -14.43 -45.96
C TRP A 52 37.24 -15.11 -45.10
N PRO A 53 36.82 -16.36 -45.36
CA PRO A 53 35.82 -17.01 -44.52
C PRO A 53 36.35 -17.35 -43.12
N LEU A 54 37.66 -17.52 -42.96
CA LEU A 54 38.27 -17.90 -41.68
C LEU A 54 38.50 -16.68 -40.79
N TRP A 55 39.14 -15.62 -41.27
CA TRP A 55 39.26 -14.40 -40.46
C TRP A 55 37.91 -13.70 -40.25
N GLY A 56 36.98 -13.80 -41.21
CA GLY A 56 35.59 -13.35 -41.03
C GLY A 56 34.86 -14.11 -39.92
N ALA A 57 35.10 -15.42 -39.79
CA ALA A 57 34.51 -16.23 -38.71
C ALA A 57 35.03 -15.88 -37.31
N LEU A 58 36.28 -15.41 -37.20
CA LEU A 58 36.82 -14.88 -35.94
C LEU A 58 36.08 -13.59 -35.54
N LEU A 59 35.89 -12.65 -36.48
CA LEU A 59 35.16 -11.41 -36.22
C LEU A 59 33.69 -11.65 -35.85
N VAL A 60 33.01 -12.55 -36.56
CA VAL A 60 31.64 -12.94 -36.23
C VAL A 60 31.57 -13.57 -34.84
N GLY A 61 32.53 -14.43 -34.49
CA GLY A 61 32.63 -15.01 -33.16
C GLY A 61 32.83 -13.98 -32.05
N GLU A 62 33.66 -12.96 -32.28
CA GLU A 62 33.82 -11.83 -31.35
C GLU A 62 32.52 -11.04 -31.17
N ILE A 63 31.80 -10.75 -32.25
CA ILE A 63 30.51 -10.06 -32.18
C ILE A 63 29.50 -10.89 -31.37
N ILE A 64 29.44 -12.21 -31.60
CA ILE A 64 28.57 -13.11 -30.83
C ILE A 64 28.96 -13.14 -29.35
N ALA A 65 30.27 -13.18 -29.04
CA ALA A 65 30.77 -13.14 -27.67
C ALA A 65 30.37 -11.83 -26.96
N ILE A 66 30.55 -10.69 -27.62
CA ILE A 66 30.20 -9.37 -27.09
C ILE A 66 28.69 -9.26 -26.86
N ILE A 67 27.86 -9.66 -27.83
CA ILE A 67 26.39 -9.66 -27.67
C ILE A 67 25.98 -10.59 -26.52
N GLY A 68 26.56 -11.79 -26.45
CA GLY A 68 26.33 -12.74 -25.37
C GLY A 68 26.71 -12.19 -24.00
N LEU A 69 27.83 -11.48 -23.89
CA LEU A 69 28.28 -10.81 -22.67
C LEU A 69 27.38 -9.63 -22.29
N ILE A 70 26.95 -8.81 -23.26
CA ILE A 70 26.00 -7.72 -23.02
C ILE A 70 24.69 -8.28 -22.46
N ILE A 71 24.16 -9.36 -23.05
CA ILE A 71 22.98 -10.07 -22.54
C ILE A 71 23.27 -10.60 -21.13
N PHE A 72 24.39 -11.29 -20.94
CA PHE A 72 24.78 -11.85 -19.64
C PHE A 72 24.83 -10.78 -18.54
N PHE A 73 25.49 -9.65 -18.77
CA PHE A 73 25.59 -8.57 -17.79
C PHE A 73 24.25 -7.87 -17.55
N LYS A 74 23.45 -7.65 -18.60
CA LYS A 74 22.12 -7.03 -18.50
C LYS A 74 21.15 -7.88 -17.69
N PHE A 75 21.30 -9.21 -17.71
CA PHE A 75 20.43 -10.13 -16.97
C PHE A 75 21.02 -10.63 -15.64
N ASN A 76 22.33 -10.46 -15.41
CA ASN A 76 23.03 -10.94 -14.20
C ASN A 76 23.36 -9.79 -13.22
N HIS A 77 22.40 -8.91 -12.96
CA HIS A 77 22.49 -8.00 -11.82
C HIS A 77 22.23 -8.76 -10.52
N GLN A 78 23.20 -8.77 -9.61
CA GLN A 78 22.97 -9.30 -8.26
C GLN A 78 22.03 -8.36 -7.53
N ILE A 79 20.85 -8.89 -7.18
CA ILE A 79 19.77 -8.12 -6.56
C ILE A 79 20.03 -7.96 -5.06
N PHE A 80 20.65 -8.97 -4.45
CA PHE A 80 21.21 -8.87 -3.10
C PHE A 80 22.53 -8.11 -3.16
N LYS A 81 22.61 -6.96 -2.47
CA LYS A 81 23.82 -6.11 -2.42
C LYS A 81 24.90 -6.62 -1.47
N GLY A 82 24.57 -7.53 -0.54
CA GLY A 82 25.54 -8.15 0.35
C GLY A 82 26.47 -9.12 -0.37
N ALA A 83 27.49 -9.62 0.35
CA ALA A 83 28.42 -10.59 -0.24
C ALA A 83 27.69 -11.87 -0.69
N PRO A 84 28.05 -12.45 -1.85
CA PRO A 84 27.35 -13.61 -2.37
C PRO A 84 27.44 -14.80 -1.41
N PHE A 85 26.31 -15.48 -1.20
CA PHE A 85 26.29 -16.78 -0.55
C PHE A 85 26.71 -17.87 -1.53
N LYS A 86 27.51 -18.83 -1.07
CA LYS A 86 27.83 -20.06 -1.79
C LYS A 86 26.58 -20.94 -1.88
N LYS A 87 25.84 -21.04 -0.77
CA LYS A 87 24.59 -21.78 -0.66
C LYS A 87 23.63 -21.05 0.26
N ILE A 88 22.38 -20.87 -0.17
CA ILE A 88 21.31 -20.32 0.67
C ILE A 88 20.51 -21.50 1.23
N TYR A 89 20.34 -21.54 2.54
CA TYR A 89 19.60 -22.62 3.21
C TYR A 89 18.12 -22.27 3.38
N ARG A 90 17.82 -21.05 3.82
CA ARG A 90 16.46 -20.61 4.16
C ARG A 90 16.38 -19.08 4.20
N GLY A 91 15.15 -18.57 4.32
CA GLY A 91 14.88 -17.15 4.45
C GLY A 91 14.34 -16.52 3.17
N THR A 92 14.39 -15.19 3.13
CA THR A 92 13.84 -14.39 2.03
C THR A 92 14.68 -14.59 0.76
N ARG A 93 13.99 -14.76 -0.38
CA ARG A 93 14.62 -14.76 -1.70
C ARG A 93 14.39 -13.41 -2.36
N LEU A 94 15.46 -12.75 -2.79
CA LEU A 94 15.37 -11.51 -3.57
C LEU A 94 15.40 -11.80 -5.06
N VAL A 95 14.43 -11.25 -5.80
CA VAL A 95 14.31 -11.40 -7.25
C VAL A 95 14.06 -10.06 -7.93
N SER A 96 14.09 -10.03 -9.27
CA SER A 96 13.81 -8.80 -10.01
C SER A 96 12.30 -8.61 -10.16
N GLN A 97 11.88 -7.37 -10.40
CA GLN A 97 10.50 -7.03 -10.77
C GLN A 97 9.95 -7.95 -11.87
N ARG A 98 10.71 -8.18 -12.95
CA ARG A 98 10.30 -9.08 -14.05
C ARG A 98 10.15 -10.54 -13.61
N ALA A 99 11.07 -11.04 -12.79
CA ALA A 99 11.01 -12.41 -12.30
C ALA A 99 9.79 -12.61 -11.40
N LEU A 100 9.54 -11.69 -10.46
CA LEU A 100 8.34 -11.78 -9.62
C LEU A 100 7.07 -11.63 -10.44
N ALA A 101 7.01 -10.68 -11.38
CA ALA A 101 5.86 -10.51 -12.26
C ALA A 101 5.54 -11.77 -13.08
N SER A 102 6.57 -12.50 -13.54
CA SER A 102 6.38 -13.78 -14.22
C SER A 102 5.86 -14.88 -13.28
N ILE A 103 6.30 -14.89 -12.01
CA ILE A 103 5.89 -15.87 -11.01
C ILE A 103 4.44 -15.64 -10.56
N THR A 104 4.03 -14.38 -10.41
CA THR A 104 2.71 -14.01 -9.88
C THR A 104 1.63 -13.86 -10.95
N LYS A 105 1.98 -14.00 -12.23
CA LYS A 105 1.03 -13.92 -13.34
C LYS A 105 0.04 -15.08 -13.32
N GLU A 106 -1.24 -14.75 -13.28
CA GLU A 106 -2.37 -15.68 -13.34
C GLU A 106 -3.14 -15.52 -14.66
N ARG A 107 -4.06 -16.45 -14.94
CA ARG A 107 -4.96 -16.35 -16.12
C ARG A 107 -6.06 -15.30 -15.91
N GLU A 108 -6.47 -15.10 -14.67
CA GLU A 108 -7.51 -14.15 -14.30
C GLU A 108 -6.99 -12.69 -14.39
N PRO A 109 -7.87 -11.70 -14.65
CA PRO A 109 -7.48 -10.30 -14.62
C PRO A 109 -7.00 -9.85 -13.22
N GLN A 110 -5.73 -9.48 -13.13
CA GLN A 110 -5.09 -9.01 -11.89
C GLN A 110 -4.94 -7.49 -11.84
N ILE A 111 -4.88 -6.95 -10.62
CA ILE A 111 -4.35 -5.60 -10.35
C ILE A 111 -2.84 -5.71 -10.21
N THR A 112 -2.13 -4.61 -10.45
CA THR A 112 -0.67 -4.53 -10.40
C THR A 112 -0.19 -3.51 -9.39
N ILE A 113 1.02 -3.72 -8.89
CA ILE A 113 1.83 -2.73 -8.17
C ILE A 113 3.18 -2.68 -8.88
N ALA A 114 3.55 -1.54 -9.44
CA ALA A 114 4.74 -1.37 -10.26
C ALA A 114 4.83 -2.45 -11.36
N ASP A 115 3.74 -2.64 -12.12
CA ASP A 115 3.60 -3.66 -13.17
C ASP A 115 3.75 -5.12 -12.71
N ILE A 116 3.83 -5.38 -11.41
CA ILE A 116 3.86 -6.73 -10.85
C ILE A 116 2.42 -7.16 -10.53
N PRO A 117 1.87 -8.20 -11.18
CA PRO A 117 0.53 -8.68 -10.89
C PRO A 117 0.41 -9.16 -9.45
N ILE A 118 -0.57 -8.65 -8.73
CA ILE A 118 -0.91 -9.10 -7.37
C ILE A 118 -1.60 -10.46 -7.50
N PRO A 119 -1.12 -11.53 -6.84
CA PRO A 119 -1.83 -12.80 -6.81
C PRO A 119 -3.28 -12.60 -6.36
N THR A 120 -4.26 -13.18 -7.05
CA THR A 120 -5.68 -12.88 -6.78
C THR A 120 -6.10 -13.21 -5.35
N LYS A 121 -5.46 -14.23 -4.75
CA LYS A 121 -5.64 -14.62 -3.34
C LYS A 121 -5.07 -13.60 -2.35
N ALA A 122 -4.08 -12.80 -2.76
CA ALA A 122 -3.44 -11.77 -1.94
C ALA A 122 -4.24 -10.47 -1.86
N GLU A 123 -5.09 -10.17 -2.86
CA GLU A 123 -5.93 -8.96 -2.85
C GLU A 123 -6.80 -8.85 -1.59
N GLY A 124 -7.37 -9.97 -1.15
CA GLY A 124 -8.21 -10.05 0.05
C GLY A 124 -7.44 -10.11 1.37
N THR A 125 -6.11 -9.90 1.35
CA THR A 125 -5.25 -9.94 2.54
C THR A 125 -4.64 -8.59 2.91
N HIS A 126 -5.21 -7.51 2.36
CA HIS A 126 -4.81 -6.12 2.60
C HIS A 126 -3.36 -5.82 2.17
N ILE A 127 -3.07 -4.55 1.91
CA ILE A 127 -1.80 -4.10 1.34
C ILE A 127 -1.34 -2.89 2.13
N SER A 128 -0.11 -2.94 2.63
CA SER A 128 0.52 -1.81 3.32
C SER A 128 1.60 -1.20 2.45
N ILE A 129 1.67 0.14 2.41
CA ILE A 129 2.64 0.91 1.63
C ILE A 129 3.37 1.85 2.59
N ALA A 130 4.58 1.47 2.99
CA ALA A 130 5.45 2.27 3.83
C ALA A 130 6.37 3.14 2.97
N GLY A 131 6.43 4.45 3.23
CA GLY A 131 7.37 5.32 2.54
C GLY A 131 7.21 6.79 2.90
N ALA A 132 8.30 7.56 2.86
CA ALA A 132 8.28 8.99 3.14
C ALA A 132 7.43 9.78 2.13
N THR A 133 7.19 11.07 2.39
CA THR A 133 6.54 11.97 1.44
C THR A 133 7.37 12.11 0.16
N GLY A 134 6.71 12.16 -0.99
CA GLY A 134 7.38 12.35 -2.30
C GLY A 134 7.96 11.10 -2.95
N VAL A 135 8.10 9.99 -2.23
CA VAL A 135 8.81 8.79 -2.75
C VAL A 135 8.04 7.98 -3.78
N GLY A 136 6.79 8.35 -4.10
CA GLY A 136 5.98 7.69 -5.13
C GLY A 136 4.82 6.81 -4.64
N LYS A 137 4.40 6.91 -3.36
CA LYS A 137 3.22 6.19 -2.85
C LYS A 137 1.98 6.42 -3.72
N SER A 138 1.64 7.69 -3.98
CA SER A 138 0.45 8.07 -4.76
C SER A 138 0.51 7.55 -6.21
N THR A 139 1.70 7.31 -6.77
CA THR A 139 1.87 6.65 -8.07
C THR A 139 1.39 5.19 -8.04
N ILE A 140 1.73 4.45 -6.97
CA ILE A 140 1.26 3.09 -6.75
C ILE A 140 -0.25 3.06 -6.54
N PHE A 141 -0.79 3.97 -5.71
CA PHE A 141 -2.24 4.11 -5.53
C PHE A 141 -2.95 4.35 -6.87
N ALA A 142 -2.45 5.26 -7.70
CA ALA A 142 -3.05 5.58 -9.00
C ALA A 142 -3.02 4.38 -9.97
N GLU A 143 -1.91 3.63 -10.03
CA GLU A 143 -1.82 2.39 -10.83
C GLU A 143 -2.87 1.37 -10.37
N MET A 144 -2.96 1.13 -9.06
CA MET A 144 -3.92 0.17 -8.50
C MET A 144 -5.37 0.59 -8.81
N MET A 145 -5.73 1.85 -8.59
CA MET A 145 -7.05 2.39 -8.90
C MET A 145 -7.37 2.26 -10.39
N LYS A 146 -6.42 2.59 -11.27
CA LYS A 146 -6.57 2.39 -12.72
C LYS A 146 -6.88 0.93 -13.03
N CYS A 147 -6.14 -0.01 -12.45
CA CYS A 147 -6.35 -1.43 -12.64
C CYS A 147 -7.72 -1.89 -12.13
N CYS A 148 -8.18 -1.43 -10.97
CA CYS A 148 -9.54 -1.66 -10.46
C CYS A 148 -10.60 -1.19 -11.48
N LEU A 149 -10.46 0.04 -11.99
CA LEU A 149 -11.38 0.60 -12.99
C LEU A 149 -11.39 -0.19 -14.30
N MET A 150 -10.22 -0.58 -14.79
CA MET A 150 -10.08 -1.33 -16.04
C MET A 150 -10.63 -2.75 -15.91
N ARG A 151 -10.39 -3.40 -14.77
CA ARG A 151 -10.98 -4.72 -14.46
C ARG A 151 -12.50 -4.63 -14.32
N GLY A 152 -13.01 -3.61 -13.63
CA GLY A 152 -14.44 -3.33 -13.49
C GLY A 152 -15.16 -3.10 -14.82
N LYS A 153 -14.50 -2.50 -15.83
CA LYS A 153 -15.05 -2.34 -17.19
C LYS A 153 -15.23 -3.67 -17.92
N LYS A 154 -14.35 -4.64 -17.70
CA LYS A 154 -14.43 -5.97 -18.34
C LYS A 154 -15.50 -6.86 -17.70
N GLN A 155 -15.92 -6.54 -16.47
CA GLN A 155 -16.87 -7.35 -15.72
C GLN A 155 -18.32 -7.00 -16.06
N ARG A 156 -19.05 -7.98 -16.62
CA ARG A 156 -20.48 -7.83 -16.98
C ARG A 156 -21.41 -7.85 -15.76
N ILE A 157 -21.05 -8.62 -14.73
CA ILE A 157 -21.85 -8.77 -13.52
C ILE A 157 -21.50 -7.63 -12.55
N ALA A 158 -22.47 -6.77 -12.24
CA ALA A 158 -22.26 -5.59 -11.39
C ALA A 158 -21.67 -5.94 -10.01
N SER A 159 -22.15 -7.01 -9.37
CA SER A 159 -21.67 -7.45 -8.04
C SER A 159 -20.23 -7.98 -8.01
N ASN A 160 -19.63 -8.24 -9.18
CA ASN A 160 -18.25 -8.70 -9.30
C ASN A 160 -17.28 -7.55 -9.64
N LYS A 161 -17.80 -6.34 -9.90
CA LYS A 161 -16.98 -5.16 -10.20
C LYS A 161 -16.22 -4.72 -8.96
N ASP A 162 -14.99 -4.27 -9.18
CA ASP A 162 -14.23 -3.56 -8.15
C ASP A 162 -14.90 -2.21 -7.88
N ARG A 163 -15.25 -1.98 -6.61
CA ARG A 163 -15.71 -0.70 -6.10
C ARG A 163 -14.63 -0.13 -5.20
N MET A 164 -14.49 1.19 -5.23
CA MET A 164 -13.45 1.89 -4.50
C MET A 164 -14.04 2.91 -3.53
N ILE A 165 -13.42 2.99 -2.37
CA ILE A 165 -13.57 4.04 -1.37
C ILE A 165 -12.19 4.68 -1.27
N ILE A 166 -12.11 5.96 -1.53
CA ILE A 166 -10.84 6.65 -1.76
C ILE A 166 -10.80 7.84 -0.81
N LEU A 167 -9.91 7.78 0.17
CA LEU A 167 -9.54 8.94 0.96
C LEU A 167 -8.51 9.72 0.14
N ASP A 168 -8.89 10.91 -0.28
CA ASP A 168 -8.26 11.62 -1.39
C ASP A 168 -7.97 13.08 -1.01
N PRO A 169 -6.82 13.32 -0.35
CA PRO A 169 -6.32 14.67 -0.12
C PRO A 169 -6.25 15.46 -1.43
N ASP A 170 -6.72 16.70 -1.41
CA ASP A 170 -6.84 17.65 -2.53
C ASP A 170 -7.67 17.17 -3.74
N GLY A 171 -8.31 16.00 -3.65
CA GLY A 171 -9.08 15.43 -4.75
C GLY A 171 -8.21 15.04 -5.96
N ASP A 172 -6.93 14.69 -5.76
CA ASP A 172 -6.03 14.34 -6.85
C ASP A 172 -6.51 13.09 -7.61
N PHE A 173 -6.92 12.05 -6.90
CA PHE A 173 -7.47 10.84 -7.52
C PHE A 173 -8.84 11.08 -8.15
N LEU A 174 -9.69 11.90 -7.51
CA LEU A 174 -10.98 12.32 -8.04
C LEU A 174 -10.78 13.01 -9.39
N SER A 175 -9.87 13.99 -9.46
CA SER A 175 -9.59 14.74 -10.69
C SER A 175 -9.24 13.81 -11.85
N ARG A 176 -8.53 12.71 -11.59
CA ARG A 176 -8.05 11.74 -12.59
C ARG A 176 -9.05 10.64 -12.92
N PHE A 177 -9.80 10.14 -11.93
CA PHE A 177 -10.51 8.87 -12.02
C PHE A 177 -12.03 8.95 -11.84
N TYR A 178 -12.55 10.09 -11.34
CA TYR A 178 -13.99 10.29 -11.12
C TYR A 178 -14.84 10.02 -12.37
N LYS A 179 -15.97 9.35 -12.20
CA LYS A 179 -16.97 9.13 -13.26
C LYS A 179 -18.34 9.58 -12.79
N LYS A 180 -19.20 9.95 -13.74
CA LYS A 180 -20.62 10.20 -13.46
C LYS A 180 -21.23 8.97 -12.77
N GLY A 181 -21.85 9.19 -11.61
CA GLY A 181 -22.40 8.13 -10.75
C GLY A 181 -21.51 7.79 -9.55
N ASP A 182 -20.23 8.19 -9.55
CA ASP A 182 -19.41 8.18 -8.34
C ASP A 182 -19.90 9.26 -7.36
N LYS A 183 -19.67 9.00 -6.07
CA LYS A 183 -20.15 9.78 -4.93
C LYS A 183 -19.01 10.55 -4.28
N ILE A 184 -19.31 11.73 -3.75
CA ILE A 184 -18.33 12.62 -3.10
C ILE A 184 -18.84 12.94 -1.70
N LEU A 185 -17.97 12.85 -0.70
CA LEU A 185 -18.20 13.35 0.65
C LEU A 185 -17.13 14.38 0.99
N ASN A 186 -17.57 15.63 1.09
CA ASN A 186 -16.77 16.78 1.53
C ASN A 186 -17.75 17.93 1.89
N PRO A 187 -17.82 18.40 3.14
CA PRO A 187 -18.79 19.43 3.55
C PRO A 187 -18.73 20.72 2.73
N TYR A 188 -17.54 21.03 2.19
CA TYR A 188 -17.26 22.24 1.46
C TYR A 188 -17.28 22.06 -0.07
N ASP A 189 -17.45 20.84 -0.58
CA ASP A 189 -17.52 20.60 -2.04
C ASP A 189 -18.97 20.73 -2.55
N ALA A 190 -19.17 21.49 -3.63
CA ALA A 190 -20.48 21.73 -4.24
C ALA A 190 -21.14 20.46 -4.81
N ARG A 191 -20.35 19.42 -5.06
CA ARG A 191 -20.80 18.14 -5.61
C ARG A 191 -21.03 17.09 -4.54
N THR A 192 -20.84 17.44 -3.25
CA THR A 192 -20.99 16.48 -2.16
C THR A 192 -22.41 15.94 -2.08
N GLU A 193 -22.53 14.67 -1.71
CA GLU A 193 -23.81 14.12 -1.29
C GLU A 193 -24.18 14.70 0.08
N GLY A 194 -25.46 14.99 0.29
CA GLY A 194 -25.94 15.40 1.61
C GLY A 194 -26.08 14.20 2.54
N TRP A 195 -25.48 14.27 3.72
CA TRP A 195 -25.39 13.15 4.66
C TRP A 195 -25.65 13.63 6.08
N VAL A 196 -26.48 12.88 6.81
CA VAL A 196 -26.61 12.98 8.26
C VAL A 196 -26.40 11.61 8.89
N PHE A 197 -25.87 11.59 10.11
CA PHE A 197 -25.61 10.37 10.88
C PHE A 197 -26.82 9.42 10.93
N PHE A 198 -28.02 9.99 11.04
CA PHE A 198 -29.28 9.24 11.13
C PHE A 198 -29.56 8.35 9.92
N ASN A 199 -28.98 8.65 8.74
CA ASN A 199 -29.13 7.84 7.54
C ASN A 199 -28.54 6.43 7.67
N GLU A 200 -27.68 6.20 8.67
CA GLU A 200 -27.03 4.90 8.89
C GLU A 200 -27.77 4.02 9.91
N ILE A 201 -28.76 4.58 10.61
CA ILE A 201 -29.49 3.93 11.70
C ILE A 201 -30.61 3.04 11.12
N LYS A 202 -30.48 1.72 11.30
CA LYS A 202 -31.52 0.72 10.96
C LYS A 202 -32.05 -0.01 12.19
N SER A 203 -31.32 0.00 13.29
CA SER A 203 -31.69 -0.71 14.52
C SER A 203 -31.17 0.01 15.75
N ASP A 204 -31.75 -0.30 16.91
CA ASP A 204 -31.44 0.37 18.19
C ASP A 204 -29.94 0.33 18.56
N PHE A 205 -29.26 -0.78 18.26
CA PHE A 205 -27.82 -0.92 18.53
C PHE A 205 -26.93 -0.07 17.59
N ASP A 206 -27.46 0.45 16.47
CA ASP A 206 -26.68 1.27 15.55
C ASP A 206 -26.30 2.61 16.20
N PHE A 207 -27.10 3.14 17.14
CA PHE A 207 -26.73 4.35 17.89
C PHE A 207 -25.44 4.14 18.69
N ASP A 208 -25.34 3.03 19.42
CA ASP A 208 -24.12 2.69 20.18
C ASP A 208 -22.95 2.43 19.22
N ARG A 209 -23.20 1.69 18.14
CA ARG A 209 -22.20 1.33 17.14
C ARG A 209 -21.56 2.54 16.46
N PHE A 210 -22.38 3.47 15.95
CA PHE A 210 -21.88 4.65 15.25
C PHE A 210 -21.56 5.80 16.21
N GLY A 211 -22.09 5.80 17.44
CA GLY A 211 -21.65 6.72 18.49
C GLY A 211 -20.15 6.60 18.77
N VAL A 212 -19.60 5.38 18.69
CA VAL A 212 -18.16 5.12 18.76
C VAL A 212 -17.40 5.63 17.52
N SER A 213 -18.04 5.74 16.36
CA SER A 213 -17.44 6.36 15.17
C SER A 213 -17.42 7.89 15.25
N ILE A 214 -18.44 8.51 15.86
CA ILE A 214 -18.56 9.97 16.06
C ILE A 214 -17.61 10.47 17.14
N VAL A 215 -17.54 9.75 18.26
CA VAL A 215 -16.63 10.03 19.37
C VAL A 215 -15.73 8.81 19.56
N PRO A 216 -14.57 8.75 18.89
CA PRO A 216 -13.67 7.61 18.94
C PRO A 216 -13.12 7.31 20.33
N THR A 217 -12.81 6.03 20.54
CA THR A 217 -12.07 5.59 21.73
C THR A 217 -10.70 6.27 21.79
N ALA A 218 -10.36 6.81 22.96
CA ALA A 218 -9.03 7.35 23.22
C ALA A 218 -8.11 6.29 23.85
N LYS A 219 -6.80 6.48 23.66
CA LYS A 219 -5.78 5.59 24.21
C LYS A 219 -5.56 5.81 25.71
N ASP A 220 -5.58 7.07 26.13
CA ASP A 220 -5.39 7.44 27.52
C ASP A 220 -6.72 7.33 28.28
N SER A 221 -6.66 6.75 29.49
CA SER A 221 -7.85 6.43 30.27
C SER A 221 -8.68 7.66 30.65
N GLN A 222 -8.02 8.82 30.83
CA GLN A 222 -8.68 10.06 31.21
C GLN A 222 -9.49 10.65 30.05
N THR A 223 -8.89 10.76 28.86
CA THR A 223 -9.64 11.21 27.67
C THR A 223 -10.70 10.19 27.29
N GLU A 224 -10.44 8.89 27.47
CA GLU A 224 -11.45 7.85 27.20
C GLU A 224 -12.65 7.94 28.15
N GLU A 225 -12.44 8.32 29.41
CA GLU A 225 -13.52 8.60 30.35
C GLU A 225 -14.39 9.77 29.84
N TRP A 226 -13.77 10.89 29.46
CA TRP A 226 -14.51 12.04 28.90
C TRP A 226 -15.21 11.70 27.59
N ASN A 227 -14.57 10.97 26.70
CA ASN A 227 -15.15 10.46 25.46
C ASN A 227 -16.29 9.46 25.75
N GLY A 228 -16.20 8.70 26.84
CA GLY A 228 -17.28 7.87 27.36
C GLY A 228 -18.52 8.68 27.72
N TYR A 229 -18.35 9.77 28.48
CA TYR A 229 -19.45 10.68 28.81
C TYR A 229 -20.04 11.35 27.56
N GLY A 230 -19.18 11.84 26.66
CA GLY A 230 -19.59 12.41 25.37
C GLY A 230 -20.40 11.43 24.53
N ARG A 231 -19.94 10.18 24.38
CA ARG A 231 -20.67 9.12 23.67
C ARG A 231 -22.01 8.84 24.29
N LEU A 232 -22.08 8.67 25.61
CA LEU A 232 -23.33 8.37 26.30
C LEU A 232 -24.36 9.47 26.05
N LEU A 233 -23.96 10.74 26.23
CA LEU A 233 -24.85 11.87 26.00
C LEU A 233 -25.30 11.93 24.53
N PHE A 234 -24.35 11.83 23.59
CA PHE A 234 -24.65 11.86 22.16
C PHE A 234 -25.61 10.75 21.73
N THR A 235 -25.34 9.50 22.13
CA THR A 235 -26.15 8.34 21.75
C THR A 235 -27.58 8.48 22.24
N GLU A 236 -27.79 8.84 23.52
CA GLU A 236 -29.14 8.91 24.09
C GLU A 236 -29.92 10.13 23.58
N VAL A 237 -29.26 11.29 23.41
CA VAL A 237 -29.89 12.47 22.78
C VAL A 237 -30.24 12.18 21.33
N SER A 238 -29.32 11.61 20.56
CA SER A 238 -29.57 11.23 19.15
C SER A 238 -30.71 10.23 19.04
N ARG A 239 -30.76 9.23 19.94
CA ARG A 239 -31.86 8.25 19.99
C ARG A 239 -33.19 8.93 20.25
N LYS A 240 -33.25 9.89 21.16
CA LYS A 240 -34.48 10.63 21.45
C LYS A 240 -34.88 11.51 20.26
N VAL A 241 -33.95 12.30 19.71
CA VAL A 241 -34.16 13.14 18.51
C VAL A 241 -34.68 12.31 17.34
N PHE A 242 -34.10 11.14 17.07
CA PHE A 242 -34.53 10.24 15.99
C PHE A 242 -35.97 9.75 16.17
N ASN A 243 -36.41 9.52 17.41
CA ASN A 243 -37.74 9.01 17.72
C ASN A 243 -38.81 10.11 17.80
N THR A 244 -38.43 11.37 18.04
CA THR A 244 -39.37 12.48 18.24
C THR A 244 -39.43 13.45 17.06
N SER A 245 -38.33 13.60 16.31
CA SER A 245 -38.23 14.51 15.18
C SER A 245 -38.59 13.81 13.88
N ARG A 246 -39.36 14.47 13.02
CA ARG A 246 -39.72 13.94 11.70
C ARG A 246 -38.51 13.86 10.76
N ASN A 247 -37.61 14.83 10.85
CA ASN A 247 -36.42 14.96 10.03
C ASN A 247 -35.23 15.27 10.96
N PRO A 248 -34.67 14.26 11.63
CA PRO A 248 -33.64 14.47 12.64
C PRO A 248 -32.35 15.02 12.02
N THR A 249 -31.76 16.03 12.66
CA THR A 249 -30.56 16.75 12.16
C THR A 249 -29.45 16.78 13.21
N MET A 250 -28.22 17.05 12.78
CA MET A 250 -27.09 17.19 13.69
C MET A 250 -27.16 18.49 14.49
N GLU A 251 -27.78 19.53 13.92
CA GLU A 251 -28.09 20.80 14.55
C GLU A 251 -29.04 20.61 15.74
N GLU A 252 -30.09 19.78 15.57
CA GLU A 252 -31.01 19.47 16.68
C GLU A 252 -30.31 18.68 17.80
N VAL A 253 -29.44 17.72 17.45
CA VAL A 253 -28.61 17.04 18.45
C VAL A 253 -27.72 18.04 19.18
N PHE A 254 -27.03 18.92 18.46
CA PHE A 254 -26.12 19.91 19.03
C PHE A 254 -26.84 20.93 19.92
N TYR A 255 -28.03 21.38 19.52
CA TYR A 255 -28.89 22.24 20.33
C TYR A 255 -29.14 21.62 21.71
N TRP A 256 -29.60 20.36 21.74
CA TRP A 256 -29.84 19.65 23.00
C TRP A 256 -28.54 19.38 23.77
N THR A 257 -27.45 18.97 23.11
CA THR A 257 -26.24 18.62 23.84
C THR A 257 -25.49 19.84 24.36
N ASN A 258 -25.49 20.96 23.65
CA ASN A 258 -24.55 22.07 23.86
C ASN A 258 -25.18 23.44 24.12
N GLU A 259 -26.39 23.71 23.64
CA GLU A 259 -26.98 25.07 23.68
C GLU A 259 -27.99 25.26 24.81
N VAL A 260 -28.82 24.25 25.11
CA VAL A 260 -29.83 24.34 26.17
C VAL A 260 -29.21 24.43 27.57
N PRO A 261 -29.88 25.04 28.56
CA PRO A 261 -29.51 24.97 29.97
C PRO A 261 -29.38 23.53 30.48
N LEU A 262 -28.61 23.32 31.56
CA LEU A 262 -28.37 21.97 32.09
C LEU A 262 -29.65 21.34 32.64
N GLU A 263 -30.52 22.13 33.25
CA GLU A 263 -31.79 21.70 33.82
C GLU A 263 -32.75 21.21 32.73
N GLU A 264 -32.80 21.92 31.59
CA GLU A 264 -33.60 21.52 30.43
C GLU A 264 -33.04 20.25 29.77
N LEU A 265 -31.72 20.12 29.68
CA LEU A 265 -31.10 18.91 29.16
C LEU A 265 -31.35 17.71 30.08
N GLU A 266 -31.25 17.88 31.40
CA GLU A 266 -31.52 16.84 32.38
C GLU A 266 -32.96 16.33 32.25
N GLU A 267 -33.93 17.24 32.13
CA GLU A 267 -35.32 16.90 31.88
C GLU A 267 -35.49 16.19 30.53
N TYR A 268 -34.80 16.67 29.48
CA TYR A 268 -34.84 16.04 28.17
C TYR A 268 -34.25 14.63 28.17
N VAL A 269 -33.20 14.34 28.94
CA VAL A 269 -32.64 12.98 29.02
C VAL A 269 -33.29 12.10 30.09
N ARG A 270 -34.30 12.59 30.82
CA ARG A 270 -35.03 11.83 31.83
C ARG A 270 -35.56 10.51 31.25
N GLY A 271 -35.30 9.41 31.96
CA GLY A 271 -35.70 8.06 31.53
C GLY A 271 -34.74 7.40 30.52
N THR A 272 -33.64 8.07 30.15
CA THR A 272 -32.57 7.50 29.33
C THR A 272 -31.36 7.14 30.19
N LYS A 273 -30.37 6.44 29.61
CA LYS A 273 -29.12 6.11 30.33
C LYS A 273 -28.27 7.36 30.65
N ALA A 274 -28.43 8.44 29.87
CA ALA A 274 -27.67 9.67 30.05
C ALA A 274 -28.06 10.45 31.31
N GLN A 275 -29.19 10.13 31.95
CA GLN A 275 -29.56 10.70 33.25
C GLN A 275 -28.47 10.46 34.33
N ALA A 276 -27.72 9.36 34.23
CA ALA A 276 -26.61 9.07 35.14
C ALA A 276 -25.48 10.12 35.10
N LEU A 277 -25.32 10.87 34.00
CA LEU A 277 -24.31 11.92 33.89
C LEU A 277 -24.61 13.10 34.83
N PHE A 278 -25.88 13.32 35.14
CA PHE A 278 -26.36 14.40 36.01
C PHE A 278 -26.33 14.02 37.50
N ALA A 279 -26.10 12.74 37.82
CA ALA A 279 -25.91 12.31 39.19
C ALA A 279 -24.54 12.80 39.73
N GLY A 280 -24.55 13.64 40.75
CA GLY A 280 -23.33 14.10 41.45
C GLY A 280 -22.91 15.52 41.11
N SER A 281 -21.60 15.76 40.92
CA SER A 281 -20.99 17.09 40.91
C SER A 281 -21.08 17.87 39.58
N GLY A 282 -21.88 17.43 38.62
CA GLY A 282 -22.06 18.07 37.31
C GLY A 282 -20.84 18.00 36.36
N ARG A 283 -19.67 17.56 36.84
CA ARG A 283 -18.43 17.46 36.05
C ARG A 283 -18.57 16.59 34.79
N ALA A 284 -19.30 15.47 34.89
CA ALA A 284 -19.45 14.53 33.79
C ALA A 284 -20.20 15.13 32.59
N VAL A 285 -21.30 15.86 32.84
CA VAL A 285 -22.06 16.56 31.78
C VAL A 285 -21.21 17.65 31.14
N GLY A 286 -20.50 18.45 31.95
CA GLY A 286 -19.59 19.48 31.43
C GLY A 286 -18.52 18.90 30.49
N SER A 287 -17.89 17.79 30.89
CA SER A 287 -16.94 17.04 30.04
C SER A 287 -17.60 16.51 28.77
N ALA A 288 -18.82 15.96 28.86
CA ALA A 288 -19.56 15.47 27.70
C ALA A 288 -19.83 16.59 26.67
N ARG A 289 -20.33 17.75 27.14
CA ARG A 289 -20.57 18.93 26.28
C ARG A 289 -19.29 19.40 25.59
N PHE A 290 -18.18 19.43 26.32
CA PHE A 290 -16.89 19.83 25.76
C PHE A 290 -16.43 18.88 24.65
N VAL A 291 -16.49 17.57 24.87
CA VAL A 291 -16.15 16.57 23.84
C VAL A 291 -17.02 16.72 22.61
N LEU A 292 -18.34 16.85 22.78
CA LEU A 292 -19.28 16.98 21.68
C LEU A 292 -19.12 18.29 20.92
N SER A 293 -18.76 19.39 21.59
CA SER A 293 -18.47 20.67 20.92
C SER A 293 -17.37 20.55 19.88
N ASN A 294 -16.35 19.73 20.16
CA ASN A 294 -15.24 19.49 19.26
C ASN A 294 -15.62 18.48 18.16
N LYS A 295 -16.18 17.33 18.54
CA LYS A 295 -16.42 16.23 17.59
C LYS A 295 -17.57 16.51 16.63
N LEU A 296 -18.61 17.25 17.05
CA LEU A 296 -19.76 17.55 16.20
C LEU A 296 -19.55 18.76 15.29
N ALA A 297 -18.53 19.60 15.51
CA ALA A 297 -18.33 20.85 14.75
C ALA A 297 -18.31 20.64 13.22
N ALA A 298 -17.59 19.61 12.75
CA ALA A 298 -17.54 19.27 11.33
C ALA A 298 -18.86 18.69 10.80
N HIS A 299 -19.61 17.98 11.64
CA HIS A 299 -20.92 17.44 11.29
C HIS A 299 -21.95 18.54 11.02
N LEU A 300 -21.88 19.65 11.76
CA LEU A 300 -22.73 20.83 11.55
C LEU A 300 -22.43 21.59 10.25
N LYS A 301 -21.28 21.34 9.62
CA LYS A 301 -20.94 21.89 8.30
C LYS A 301 -21.39 20.98 7.16
N MET A 302 -21.71 19.73 7.46
CA MET A 302 -22.10 18.75 6.45
C MET A 302 -23.51 19.07 5.95
N PRO A 303 -23.71 19.32 4.64
CA PRO A 303 -25.06 19.54 4.12
C PRO A 303 -25.95 18.31 4.40
N ALA A 304 -27.15 18.58 4.90
CA ALA A 304 -28.15 17.56 5.12
C ALA A 304 -28.62 16.94 3.78
N GLY A 305 -28.93 15.66 3.81
CA GLY A 305 -29.48 14.91 2.69
C GLY A 305 -29.69 13.45 3.05
N ASN A 306 -30.16 12.66 2.08
CA ASN A 306 -30.59 11.28 2.30
C ASN A 306 -29.53 10.25 1.91
N PHE A 307 -28.28 10.65 1.64
CA PHE A 307 -27.25 9.69 1.27
C PHE A 307 -26.94 8.78 2.46
N SER A 308 -27.01 7.46 2.24
CA SER A 308 -26.62 6.44 3.20
C SER A 308 -25.42 5.67 2.65
N ILE A 309 -24.33 5.65 3.42
CA ILE A 309 -23.14 4.85 3.12
C ILE A 309 -23.51 3.37 3.10
N ARG A 310 -24.41 2.95 4.00
CA ARG A 310 -24.87 1.57 4.06
C ARG A 310 -25.62 1.15 2.81
N GLU A 311 -26.61 1.93 2.39
CA GLU A 311 -27.36 1.63 1.17
C GLU A 311 -26.45 1.68 -0.06
N TRP A 312 -25.53 2.65 -0.11
CA TRP A 312 -24.53 2.74 -1.16
C TRP A 312 -23.63 1.51 -1.22
N LEU A 313 -23.17 0.96 -0.08
CA LEU A 313 -22.38 -0.27 -0.02
C LEU A 313 -23.16 -1.50 -0.48
N GLU A 314 -24.47 -1.54 -0.22
CA GLU A 314 -25.38 -2.60 -0.65
C GLU A 314 -25.70 -2.54 -2.14
N ASP A 315 -25.75 -1.34 -2.75
CA ASP A 315 -26.01 -1.15 -4.18
C ASP A 315 -24.81 -1.50 -5.06
N PRO A 316 -24.86 -2.58 -5.88
CA PRO A 316 -23.77 -2.92 -6.81
C PRO A 316 -23.55 -1.89 -7.92
N LYS A 317 -24.48 -0.96 -8.14
CA LYS A 317 -24.42 0.09 -9.16
C LYS A 317 -24.04 1.47 -8.60
N GLY A 318 -23.80 1.59 -7.29
CA GLY A 318 -23.56 2.87 -6.62
C GLY A 318 -22.25 3.57 -6.96
N GLY A 319 -21.43 3.05 -7.89
CA GLY A 319 -20.15 3.64 -8.27
C GLY A 319 -19.09 3.55 -7.16
N ASN A 320 -18.10 4.45 -7.23
CA ASN A 320 -17.04 4.65 -6.25
C ASN A 320 -17.38 5.81 -5.30
N LEU A 321 -16.73 5.86 -4.14
CA LEU A 321 -16.86 6.93 -3.16
C LEU A 321 -15.52 7.63 -2.98
N TYR A 322 -15.51 8.96 -3.15
CA TYR A 322 -14.37 9.82 -2.88
C TYR A 322 -14.66 10.64 -1.62
N ILE A 323 -13.82 10.48 -0.61
CA ILE A 323 -13.80 11.33 0.58
C ILE A 323 -12.66 12.32 0.36
N THR A 324 -13.00 13.57 0.10
CA THR A 324 -12.02 14.61 -0.28
C THR A 324 -11.97 15.71 0.76
N TRP A 325 -10.82 16.36 0.84
CA TRP A 325 -10.58 17.58 1.62
C TRP A 325 -9.36 18.28 1.03
N THR A 326 -9.16 19.56 1.31
CA THR A 326 -7.86 20.20 1.06
C THR A 326 -7.00 20.18 2.31
N ASP A 327 -5.68 20.28 2.17
CA ASP A 327 -4.77 20.31 3.34
C ASP A 327 -5.14 21.39 4.37
N GLU A 328 -5.65 22.54 3.94
CA GLU A 328 -6.14 23.62 4.82
C GLU A 328 -7.34 23.19 5.68
N MET A 329 -8.18 22.28 5.16
CA MET A 329 -9.37 21.78 5.84
C MET A 329 -9.08 20.58 6.75
N ARG A 330 -7.88 19.97 6.64
CA ARG A 330 -7.53 18.68 7.26
C ARG A 330 -7.86 18.65 8.75
N GLU A 331 -7.35 19.61 9.51
CA GLU A 331 -7.57 19.66 10.96
C GLU A 331 -9.06 19.83 11.32
N ALA A 332 -9.79 20.65 10.58
CA ALA A 332 -11.21 20.90 10.83
C ALA A 332 -12.11 19.71 10.45
N LEU A 333 -11.73 18.92 9.45
CA LEU A 333 -12.52 17.80 8.94
C LEU A 333 -12.08 16.43 9.46
N LYS A 334 -10.95 16.36 10.18
CA LYS A 334 -10.35 15.11 10.63
C LYS A 334 -11.33 14.18 11.34
N SER A 335 -12.13 14.71 12.26
CA SER A 335 -13.13 13.94 13.02
C SER A 335 -14.21 13.34 12.11
N LEU A 336 -14.73 14.12 11.15
CA LEU A 336 -15.77 13.70 10.22
C LEU A 336 -15.26 12.67 9.21
N ILE A 337 -14.05 12.87 8.65
CA ILE A 337 -13.40 11.92 7.73
C ILE A 337 -13.16 10.59 8.44
N SER A 338 -12.68 10.65 9.68
CA SER A 338 -12.46 9.46 10.53
C SER A 338 -13.79 8.76 10.83
N CYS A 339 -14.85 9.52 11.14
CA CYS A 339 -16.19 8.98 11.36
C CYS A 339 -16.73 8.25 10.12
N TRP A 340 -16.65 8.83 8.92
CA TRP A 340 -17.08 8.15 7.70
C TRP A 340 -16.28 6.87 7.44
N THR A 341 -14.96 6.95 7.60
CA THR A 341 -14.06 5.81 7.37
C THR A 341 -14.35 4.68 8.35
N ASP A 342 -14.53 4.99 9.64
CA ASP A 342 -14.89 4.00 10.64
C ASP A 342 -16.30 3.44 10.41
N SER A 343 -17.26 4.28 10.05
CA SER A 343 -18.63 3.87 9.73
C SER A 343 -18.66 2.89 8.56
N ILE A 344 -17.86 3.12 7.51
CA ILE A 344 -17.67 2.20 6.39
C ILE A 344 -17.18 0.84 6.87
N PHE A 345 -16.11 0.81 7.67
CA PHE A 345 -15.56 -0.43 8.21
C PHE A 345 -16.57 -1.16 9.09
N SER A 346 -17.25 -0.42 9.95
CA SER A 346 -18.31 -0.92 10.81
C SER A 346 -19.40 -1.55 9.95
N ILE A 347 -19.99 -0.83 8.99
CA ILE A 347 -21.06 -1.33 8.11
C ILE A 347 -20.63 -2.60 7.36
N VAL A 348 -19.43 -2.62 6.78
CA VAL A 348 -18.90 -3.78 6.03
C VAL A 348 -18.84 -5.04 6.89
N LEU A 349 -18.50 -4.92 8.19
CA LEU A 349 -18.52 -6.06 9.11
C LEU A 349 -19.92 -6.68 9.27
N GLY A 350 -20.96 -5.85 9.18
CA GLY A 350 -22.37 -6.26 9.25
C GLY A 350 -22.94 -6.88 7.96
N MET A 351 -22.31 -6.67 6.80
CA MET A 351 -22.81 -7.15 5.51
C MET A 351 -22.86 -8.68 5.41
N SER A 352 -23.58 -9.24 4.43
CA SER A 352 -23.52 -10.68 4.12
C SER A 352 -22.14 -11.11 3.61
N LYS A 353 -21.76 -12.38 3.83
CA LYS A 353 -20.56 -12.96 3.23
C LYS A 353 -20.70 -12.97 1.71
N SER A 354 -19.65 -12.64 0.98
CA SER A 354 -19.64 -12.70 -0.48
C SER A 354 -18.23 -12.96 -1.00
N ASN A 355 -18.12 -13.94 -1.89
CA ASN A 355 -16.85 -14.25 -2.57
C ASN A 355 -16.64 -13.39 -3.83
N SER A 356 -17.70 -12.78 -4.36
CA SER A 356 -17.63 -11.94 -5.55
C SER A 356 -17.39 -10.46 -5.24
N ARG A 357 -17.84 -9.99 -4.08
CA ARG A 357 -17.75 -8.58 -3.68
C ARG A 357 -16.29 -8.14 -3.56
N LYS A 358 -15.98 -6.98 -4.15
CA LYS A 358 -14.66 -6.35 -4.06
C LYS A 358 -14.79 -4.88 -3.72
N ILE A 359 -14.64 -4.57 -2.43
CA ILE A 359 -14.61 -3.19 -1.91
C ILE A 359 -13.16 -2.89 -1.57
N TRP A 360 -12.54 -2.04 -2.38
CA TRP A 360 -11.22 -1.49 -2.15
C TRP A 360 -11.34 -0.21 -1.34
N THR A 361 -10.68 -0.13 -0.20
CA THR A 361 -10.56 1.09 0.60
C THR A 361 -9.12 1.55 0.52
N PHE A 362 -8.88 2.67 -0.15
CA PHE A 362 -7.58 3.30 -0.30
C PHE A 362 -7.46 4.43 0.73
N ILE A 363 -6.48 4.30 1.61
CA ILE A 363 -6.12 5.28 2.64
C ILE A 363 -4.68 5.70 2.33
N ASP A 364 -4.48 6.85 1.70
CA ASP A 364 -3.12 7.30 1.30
C ASP A 364 -2.22 7.59 2.51
N GLU A 365 -2.81 8.16 3.57
CA GLU A 365 -2.10 8.51 4.79
C GLU A 365 -2.93 8.09 6.02
N LEU A 366 -2.64 6.91 6.60
CA LEU A 366 -3.37 6.40 7.76
C LEU A 366 -3.27 7.35 8.97
N GLU A 367 -2.08 7.91 9.17
CA GLU A 367 -1.79 8.82 10.28
C GLU A 367 -2.49 10.18 10.17
N SER A 368 -3.15 10.47 9.03
CA SER A 368 -4.01 11.64 8.89
C SER A 368 -5.34 11.51 9.62
N LEU A 369 -5.73 10.30 10.02
CA LEU A 369 -7.00 10.00 10.67
C LEU A 369 -6.88 9.99 12.19
N ASP A 370 -8.02 10.15 12.87
CA ASP A 370 -8.14 9.80 14.28
C ASP A 370 -8.11 8.27 14.45
N TYR A 371 -8.03 7.79 15.69
CA TYR A 371 -8.17 6.37 15.99
C TYR A 371 -9.46 5.84 15.36
N LEU A 372 -9.36 4.72 14.63
CA LEU A 372 -10.48 4.05 13.96
C LEU A 372 -10.85 2.75 14.71
N PRO A 373 -11.88 2.78 15.58
CA PRO A 373 -12.27 1.64 16.42
C PRO A 373 -12.52 0.33 15.65
N SER A 374 -13.14 0.44 14.47
CA SER A 374 -13.56 -0.71 13.66
C SER A 374 -12.45 -1.24 12.75
N LEU A 375 -11.34 -0.51 12.56
CA LEU A 375 -10.31 -0.85 11.57
C LEU A 375 -9.67 -2.21 11.85
N ARG A 376 -9.28 -2.50 13.09
CA ARG A 376 -8.65 -3.78 13.47
C ARG A 376 -9.55 -4.97 13.11
N ASP A 377 -10.82 -4.86 13.49
CA ASP A 377 -11.80 -5.90 13.24
C ASP A 377 -12.14 -6.02 11.75
N ALA A 378 -12.18 -4.90 11.02
CA ALA A 378 -12.38 -4.86 9.57
C ALA A 378 -11.24 -5.56 8.81
N LEU A 379 -9.98 -5.33 9.18
CA LEU A 379 -8.83 -6.03 8.59
C LEU A 379 -8.85 -7.53 8.89
N THR A 380 -9.32 -7.93 10.07
CA THR A 380 -9.35 -9.35 10.47
C THR A 380 -10.54 -10.11 9.86
N LYS A 381 -11.73 -9.52 9.90
CA LYS A 381 -13.02 -10.19 9.61
C LYS A 381 -13.61 -9.77 8.26
N GLY A 382 -13.20 -8.63 7.70
CA GLY A 382 -13.74 -8.04 6.48
C GLY A 382 -13.41 -8.81 5.20
N ARG A 383 -12.37 -9.65 5.20
CA ARG A 383 -12.02 -10.50 4.06
C ARG A 383 -13.20 -11.34 3.55
N LYS A 384 -13.97 -11.95 4.46
CA LYS A 384 -15.15 -12.78 4.09
C LYS A 384 -16.31 -11.96 3.54
N LYS A 385 -16.26 -10.63 3.70
CA LYS A 385 -17.26 -9.66 3.24
C LYS A 385 -16.86 -9.03 1.90
N GLY A 386 -15.62 -9.26 1.43
CA GLY A 386 -15.08 -8.69 0.20
C GLY A 386 -14.25 -7.42 0.40
N LEU A 387 -13.90 -7.07 1.64
CA LEU A 387 -13.08 -5.90 1.95
C LEU A 387 -11.61 -6.12 1.58
N ARG A 388 -11.00 -5.10 0.99
CA ARG A 388 -9.59 -5.03 0.62
C ARG A 388 -9.11 -3.63 1.01
N VAL A 389 -8.14 -3.53 1.90
CA VAL A 389 -7.68 -2.24 2.42
C VAL A 389 -6.26 -2.03 1.95
N VAL A 390 -6.00 -0.85 1.38
CA VAL A 390 -4.68 -0.40 0.94
C VAL A 390 -4.34 0.82 1.78
N THR A 391 -3.31 0.68 2.60
CA THR A 391 -2.96 1.65 3.63
C THR A 391 -1.56 2.17 3.38
N GLY A 392 -1.44 3.47 3.08
CA GLY A 392 -0.19 4.20 3.04
C GLY A 392 0.11 4.79 4.42
N TYR A 393 1.38 4.77 4.81
CA TYR A 393 1.88 5.44 6.01
C TYR A 393 3.34 5.85 5.84
N GLN A 394 3.71 6.98 6.44
CA GLN A 394 5.05 7.54 6.35
C GLN A 394 5.96 7.04 7.46
N SER A 395 5.42 6.87 8.67
CA SER A 395 6.20 6.53 9.85
C SER A 395 5.48 5.51 10.73
N TYR A 396 6.18 4.42 11.06
CA TYR A 396 5.68 3.45 12.03
C TYR A 396 5.45 4.09 13.40
N SER A 397 6.28 5.06 13.79
CA SER A 397 6.13 5.80 15.04
C SER A 397 4.83 6.62 15.09
N GLN A 398 4.37 7.19 13.97
CA GLN A 398 3.10 7.93 13.90
C GLN A 398 1.89 6.99 14.02
N VAL A 399 1.96 5.81 13.38
CA VAL A 399 0.93 4.78 13.54
C VAL A 399 0.84 4.35 15.02
N ILE A 400 1.98 4.18 15.70
CA ILE A 400 2.02 3.85 17.14
C ILE A 400 1.49 4.98 18.02
N SER A 401 1.72 6.26 17.67
CA SER A 401 1.16 7.35 18.47
C SER A 401 -0.36 7.37 18.45
N ILE A 402 -0.98 6.99 17.33
CA ILE A 402 -2.45 6.97 17.18
C ILE A 402 -3.05 5.69 17.76
N TYR A 403 -2.52 4.52 17.40
CA TYR A 403 -3.13 3.23 17.74
C TYR A 403 -2.53 2.57 18.99
N GLY A 404 -1.34 2.98 19.44
CA GLY A 404 -0.56 2.22 20.42
C GLY A 404 0.20 1.05 19.78
N SER A 405 1.20 0.53 20.49
CA SER A 405 2.14 -0.47 19.94
C SER A 405 1.43 -1.76 19.53
N ASP A 406 0.63 -2.33 20.43
CA ASP A 406 0.01 -3.64 20.22
C ASP A 406 -1.03 -3.62 19.10
N VAL A 407 -1.84 -2.56 19.04
CA VAL A 407 -2.85 -2.39 18.00
C VAL A 407 -2.18 -2.07 16.67
N ALA A 408 -1.14 -1.24 16.63
CA ALA A 408 -0.39 -0.94 15.41
C ALA A 408 0.26 -2.21 14.82
N GLU A 409 0.89 -3.04 15.66
CA GLU A 409 1.48 -4.31 15.21
C GLU A 409 0.41 -5.28 14.71
N THR A 410 -0.72 -5.39 15.41
CA THR A 410 -1.87 -6.20 14.97
C THR A 410 -2.46 -5.68 13.66
N LEU A 411 -2.56 -4.37 13.49
CA LEU A 411 -3.08 -3.73 12.28
C LEU A 411 -2.17 -4.01 11.09
N LEU A 412 -0.86 -3.76 11.23
CA LEU A 412 0.10 -3.96 10.15
C LEU A 412 0.33 -5.44 9.82
N SER A 413 0.29 -6.35 10.81
CA SER A 413 0.42 -7.79 10.56
C SER A 413 -0.77 -8.38 9.78
N ASN A 414 -1.95 -7.76 9.84
CA ASN A 414 -3.09 -8.14 9.01
C ASN A 414 -2.94 -7.70 7.54
N HIS A 415 -2.00 -6.80 7.23
CA HIS A 415 -1.61 -6.48 5.86
C HIS A 415 -0.55 -7.46 5.38
N ARG A 416 -0.97 -8.51 4.66
CA ARG A 416 -0.06 -9.59 4.28
C ARG A 416 0.75 -9.30 3.01
N THR A 417 0.40 -8.25 2.28
CA THR A 417 1.24 -7.69 1.22
C THR A 417 1.88 -6.41 1.74
N SER A 418 3.20 -6.30 1.60
CA SER A 418 3.96 -5.15 2.07
C SER A 418 4.75 -4.54 0.91
N VAL A 419 4.59 -3.24 0.73
CA VAL A 419 5.37 -2.40 -0.17
C VAL A 419 6.20 -1.47 0.70
N VAL A 420 7.52 -1.50 0.52
CA VAL A 420 8.47 -0.70 1.26
C VAL A 420 9.21 0.20 0.28
N MET A 421 8.99 1.51 0.39
CA MET A 421 9.67 2.53 -0.38
C MET A 421 10.69 3.25 0.51
N ALA A 422 11.40 4.23 -0.07
CA ALA A 422 12.36 5.04 0.69
C ALA A 422 11.70 5.66 1.94
N ALA A 423 12.42 5.63 3.05
CA ALA A 423 12.01 6.25 4.31
C ALA A 423 13.14 7.15 4.83
N GLY A 424 12.78 8.17 5.62
CA GLY A 424 13.75 9.15 6.11
C GLY A 424 14.84 8.51 6.97
N ARG A 425 16.10 8.93 6.77
CA ARG A 425 17.28 8.40 7.50
C ARG A 425 17.18 8.53 9.02
N LEU A 426 16.48 9.56 9.51
CA LEU A 426 16.27 9.79 10.95
C LEU A 426 15.13 8.91 11.54
N GLY A 427 14.40 8.19 10.70
CA GLY A 427 13.30 7.30 11.10
C GLY A 427 13.77 5.89 11.47
N GLU A 428 14.73 5.75 12.40
CA GLU A 428 15.36 4.47 12.75
C GLU A 428 14.34 3.36 13.06
N ARG A 429 13.35 3.67 13.90
CA ARG A 429 12.29 2.71 14.29
C ARG A 429 11.50 2.22 13.08
N THR A 430 11.21 3.10 12.12
CA THR A 430 10.51 2.75 10.88
C THR A 430 11.41 1.88 10.01
N LEU A 431 12.66 2.30 9.77
CA LEU A 431 13.62 1.57 8.92
C LEU A 431 13.91 0.16 9.44
N GLU A 432 14.11 0.01 10.76
CA GLU A 432 14.35 -1.29 11.38
C GLU A 432 13.10 -2.18 11.28
N PHE A 433 11.91 -1.61 11.49
CA PHE A 433 10.64 -2.34 11.34
C PHE A 433 10.45 -2.84 9.90
N VAL A 434 10.61 -1.99 8.89
CA VAL A 434 10.43 -2.40 7.50
C VAL A 434 11.54 -3.34 7.02
N SER A 435 12.79 -3.15 7.44
CA SER A 435 13.90 -4.06 7.13
C SER A 435 13.64 -5.46 7.72
N LYS A 436 13.20 -5.54 8.98
CA LYS A 436 12.75 -6.79 9.61
C LYS A 436 11.61 -7.44 8.84
N SER A 437 10.63 -6.66 8.37
CA SER A 437 9.47 -7.18 7.63
C SER A 437 9.83 -7.83 6.29
N LEU A 438 10.91 -7.37 5.63
CA LEU A 438 11.44 -7.97 4.41
C LEU A 438 12.24 -9.26 4.68
N GLY A 439 12.56 -9.54 5.95
CA GLY A 439 13.15 -10.78 6.39
C GLY A 439 14.68 -10.84 6.28
N GLU A 440 15.19 -12.05 6.49
CA GLU A 440 16.62 -12.37 6.57
C GLU A 440 16.96 -13.50 5.62
N ILE A 441 18.23 -13.57 5.22
CA ILE A 441 18.79 -14.63 4.39
C ILE A 441 19.80 -15.39 5.25
N GLU A 442 19.66 -16.71 5.30
CA GLU A 442 20.58 -17.60 6.02
C GLU A 442 21.27 -18.52 5.02
N GLY A 443 22.59 -18.50 5.04
CA GLY A 443 23.40 -19.26 4.09
C GLY A 443 24.86 -19.38 4.47
N GLU A 444 25.58 -20.12 3.65
CA GLU A 444 27.00 -20.38 3.78
C GLU A 444 27.79 -19.42 2.88
N ARG A 445 28.87 -18.85 3.43
CA ARG A 445 29.85 -18.05 2.68
C ARG A 445 31.23 -18.67 2.80
N GLU A 446 31.93 -18.70 1.68
CA GLU A 446 33.33 -19.10 1.67
C GLU A 446 34.19 -17.93 2.16
N LYS A 447 34.86 -18.10 3.30
CA LYS A 447 35.87 -17.17 3.79
C LYS A 447 37.23 -17.67 3.35
N THR A 448 37.85 -16.95 2.42
CA THR A 448 39.20 -17.26 1.95
C THR A 448 40.22 -16.40 2.68
N GLY A 449 41.10 -17.06 3.43
CA GLY A 449 42.28 -16.45 4.02
C GLY A 449 43.47 -16.69 3.10
N ILE A 450 44.11 -15.62 2.63
CA ILE A 450 45.37 -15.71 1.88
C ILE A 450 46.49 -15.25 2.81
N SER A 451 47.33 -16.18 3.24
CA SER A 451 48.58 -15.85 3.91
C SER A 451 49.71 -15.89 2.89
N ARG A 452 50.48 -14.79 2.80
CA ARG A 452 51.70 -14.71 2.01
C ARG A 452 52.85 -14.32 2.93
N ARG A 453 53.83 -15.22 3.10
CA ARG A 453 55.15 -14.88 3.64
C ARG A 453 56.09 -14.61 2.47
N PHE A 454 56.96 -13.61 2.64
CA PHE A 454 57.96 -13.25 1.64
C PHE A 454 58.87 -14.46 1.34
N GLY A 455 58.98 -14.85 0.07
CA GLY A 455 59.80 -15.99 -0.39
C GLY A 455 59.13 -17.37 -0.42
N GLN A 456 57.83 -17.51 -0.10
CA GLN A 456 57.10 -18.79 -0.21
C GLN A 456 55.80 -18.67 -1.03
N LEU A 457 55.44 -19.78 -1.69
CA LEU A 457 54.17 -19.96 -2.39
C LEU A 457 53.03 -19.86 -1.37
N GLY A 458 52.17 -18.85 -1.52
CA GLY A 458 51.13 -18.55 -0.53
C GLY A 458 50.13 -19.70 -0.36
N THR A 459 49.77 -20.02 0.87
CA THR A 459 48.79 -21.06 1.19
C THR A 459 47.41 -20.42 1.23
N LYS A 460 46.47 -20.96 0.45
CA LYS A 460 45.05 -20.54 0.47
C LYS A 460 44.30 -21.44 1.43
N ASN A 461 43.75 -20.88 2.50
CA ASN A 461 42.82 -21.61 3.35
C ASN A 461 41.39 -21.16 3.06
N THR A 462 40.49 -22.13 2.87
CA THR A 462 39.07 -21.92 2.61
C THR A 462 38.30 -22.49 3.79
N ASN A 463 37.56 -21.65 4.50
CA ASN A 463 36.62 -22.07 5.54
C ASN A 463 35.20 -21.64 5.15
N ASP A 464 34.24 -22.52 5.38
CA ASP A 464 32.82 -22.21 5.21
C ASP A 464 32.26 -21.57 6.49
N ASP A 465 31.63 -20.40 6.35
CA ASP A 465 31.06 -19.62 7.46
C ASP A 465 29.54 -19.51 7.29
N HIS A 466 28.79 -19.84 8.33
CA HIS A 466 27.32 -19.76 8.33
C HIS A 466 26.88 -18.38 8.81
N LYS A 467 26.19 -17.63 7.95
CA LYS A 467 25.72 -16.27 8.26
C LYS A 467 24.22 -16.11 8.06
N ARG A 468 23.64 -15.32 8.95
CA ARG A 468 22.29 -14.77 8.87
C ARG A 468 22.39 -13.26 8.74
N GLU A 469 21.83 -12.70 7.69
CA GLU A 469 21.88 -11.26 7.40
C GLU A 469 20.52 -10.75 6.94
N ARG A 470 20.24 -9.46 7.14
CA ARG A 470 19.05 -8.80 6.58
C ARG A 470 19.01 -9.00 5.08
N ALA A 471 17.83 -9.32 4.53
CA ALA A 471 17.66 -9.36 3.07
C ALA A 471 17.88 -7.98 2.47
N VAL A 472 17.36 -6.94 3.13
CA VAL A 472 17.57 -5.54 2.80
C VAL A 472 17.84 -4.78 4.10
N THR A 473 18.98 -4.11 4.19
CA THR A 473 19.37 -3.37 5.41
C THR A 473 18.57 -2.06 5.58
N PRO A 474 18.46 -1.52 6.80
CA PRO A 474 17.89 -0.19 7.05
C PRO A 474 18.52 0.90 6.17
N THR A 475 19.84 0.88 6.02
CA THR A 475 20.59 1.83 5.18
C THR A 475 20.24 1.72 3.70
N GLU A 476 20.06 0.49 3.19
CA GLU A 476 19.61 0.30 1.81
C GLU A 476 18.23 0.90 1.55
N ILE A 477 17.30 0.75 2.50
CA ILE A 477 15.94 1.33 2.40
C ILE A 477 16.01 2.86 2.46
N ALA A 478 16.83 3.42 3.36
CA ALA A 478 16.99 4.86 3.51
C ALA A 478 17.77 5.54 2.37
N THR A 479 18.36 4.76 1.46
CA THR A 479 19.11 5.23 0.28
C THR A 479 18.46 4.78 -1.03
N LEU A 480 17.23 4.29 -0.98
CA LEU A 480 16.43 4.07 -2.17
C LEU A 480 16.15 5.40 -2.87
N ASP A 481 16.25 5.38 -4.20
CA ASP A 481 15.78 6.48 -5.04
C ASP A 481 14.25 6.56 -4.99
N ASP A 482 13.71 7.75 -5.28
CA ASP A 482 12.27 7.92 -5.43
C ASP A 482 11.71 6.98 -6.51
N LEU A 483 10.44 6.59 -6.37
CA LEU A 483 9.75 5.63 -7.24
C LEU A 483 10.37 4.22 -7.26
N THR A 484 11.28 3.93 -6.33
CA THR A 484 11.88 2.61 -6.15
C THR A 484 11.46 2.01 -4.80
N GLY A 485 11.27 0.70 -4.76
CA GLY A 485 10.90 0.02 -3.52
C GLY A 485 11.10 -1.49 -3.57
N TYR A 486 10.64 -2.14 -2.51
CA TYR A 486 10.56 -3.58 -2.39
C TYR A 486 9.12 -4.00 -2.18
N ILE A 487 8.71 -5.10 -2.82
CA ILE A 487 7.38 -5.69 -2.65
C ILE A 487 7.50 -7.12 -2.15
N ALA A 488 6.68 -7.45 -1.15
CA ALA A 488 6.56 -8.76 -0.55
C ALA A 488 5.08 -9.19 -0.58
N PHE A 489 4.77 -10.26 -1.30
CA PHE A 489 3.44 -10.87 -1.30
C PHE A 489 3.31 -11.96 -0.22
N PRO A 490 2.09 -12.30 0.21
CA PRO A 490 1.88 -13.38 1.17
C PRO A 490 2.32 -14.74 0.63
N GLY A 491 2.78 -15.60 1.55
CA GLY A 491 3.13 -16.99 1.26
C GLY A 491 4.61 -17.15 0.90
N ASN A 492 4.94 -18.23 0.19
CA ASN A 492 6.32 -18.57 -0.19
C ASN A 492 6.72 -17.92 -1.52
N LEU A 493 6.49 -16.61 -1.65
CA LEU A 493 6.89 -15.82 -2.81
C LEU A 493 8.16 -15.04 -2.50
N PRO A 494 9.06 -14.84 -3.48
CA PRO A 494 10.23 -14.00 -3.28
C PRO A 494 9.85 -12.52 -3.14
N VAL A 495 10.72 -11.75 -2.50
CA VAL A 495 10.64 -10.29 -2.43
C VAL A 495 11.31 -9.71 -3.68
N ALA A 496 10.70 -8.72 -4.32
CA ALA A 496 11.30 -8.07 -5.47
C ALA A 496 11.62 -6.61 -5.21
N LYS A 497 12.79 -6.17 -5.67
CA LYS A 497 13.04 -4.75 -5.90
C LYS A 497 12.30 -4.32 -7.17
N PHE A 498 11.50 -3.27 -7.08
CA PHE A 498 10.78 -2.70 -8.20
C PHE A 498 11.17 -1.24 -8.42
N GLU A 499 10.99 -0.81 -9.66
CA GLU A 499 11.01 0.59 -10.07
C GLU A 499 9.65 0.90 -10.72
N THR A 500 9.10 2.06 -10.41
CA THR A 500 7.89 2.58 -11.04
C THR A 500 8.17 3.97 -11.61
N HIS A 501 7.25 4.49 -12.40
CA HIS A 501 7.39 5.81 -13.02
C HIS A 501 6.09 6.58 -12.86
N HIS A 502 6.19 7.91 -12.76
CA HIS A 502 5.00 8.74 -12.78
C HIS A 502 4.24 8.56 -14.09
N VAL A 503 2.97 8.22 -13.96
CA VAL A 503 2.04 8.14 -15.09
C VAL A 503 1.13 9.36 -15.03
N ASN A 504 1.20 10.19 -16.07
CA ASN A 504 0.28 11.31 -16.22
C ASN A 504 -1.08 10.80 -16.72
N TYR A 505 -2.07 10.80 -15.83
CA TYR A 505 -3.44 10.41 -16.16
C TYR A 505 -4.21 11.60 -16.72
N THR A 506 -4.13 11.82 -18.03
CA THR A 506 -4.86 12.90 -18.70
C THR A 506 -6.30 12.48 -19.04
N ARG A 507 -7.23 13.41 -18.83
CA ARG A 507 -8.65 13.28 -19.21
C ARG A 507 -8.95 14.19 -20.40
N SER A 508 -9.84 13.74 -21.28
CA SER A 508 -10.40 14.61 -22.32
C SER A 508 -11.21 15.75 -21.73
N ASN A 509 -12.00 15.47 -20.69
CA ASN A 509 -12.75 16.46 -19.93
C ASN A 509 -12.17 16.56 -18.52
N PRO A 510 -11.44 17.65 -18.20
CA PRO A 510 -10.91 17.90 -16.87
C PRO A 510 -12.02 17.94 -15.83
N VAL A 511 -11.75 17.37 -14.66
CA VAL A 511 -12.62 17.45 -13.49
C VAL A 511 -11.76 18.05 -12.38
N PRO A 512 -12.14 19.18 -11.76
CA PRO A 512 -11.41 19.73 -10.63
C PRO A 512 -11.44 18.77 -9.43
N GLY A 513 -10.36 18.74 -8.65
CA GLY A 513 -10.24 17.90 -7.46
C GLY A 513 -11.30 18.26 -6.42
N VAL A 514 -11.31 19.52 -5.96
CA VAL A 514 -12.32 20.08 -5.06
C VAL A 514 -12.99 21.29 -5.72
N VAL A 515 -14.31 21.42 -5.57
CA VAL A 515 -15.10 22.58 -6.04
C VAL A 515 -15.79 23.21 -4.85
N LEU A 516 -15.31 24.35 -4.37
CA LEU A 516 -15.88 25.00 -3.20
C LEU A 516 -17.34 25.44 -3.42
N ARG A 517 -18.15 25.35 -2.36
CA ARG A 517 -19.53 25.86 -2.34
C ARG A 517 -19.54 27.38 -2.27
N GLU A 518 -20.46 28.03 -2.98
CA GLU A 518 -20.58 29.50 -2.94
C GLU A 518 -20.83 30.04 -1.51
N SER A 519 -21.51 29.26 -0.66
CA SER A 519 -21.80 29.64 0.74
C SER A 519 -20.59 29.61 1.69
N THR A 520 -19.40 29.21 1.23
CA THR A 520 -18.18 29.17 2.06
C THR A 520 -17.28 30.40 1.85
N ALA A 521 -17.52 31.18 0.80
CA ALA A 521 -16.96 32.53 0.71
C ALA A 521 -17.67 33.39 1.76
N PHE A 522 -16.91 34.05 2.64
CA PHE A 522 -17.48 35.05 3.52
C PHE A 522 -18.28 36.04 2.67
N ALA A 523 -19.60 36.07 2.85
CA ALA A 523 -20.44 37.14 2.34
C ALA A 523 -20.05 38.41 3.09
N GLY A 524 -19.07 39.14 2.57
CA GLY A 524 -18.58 40.40 3.14
C GLY A 524 -17.06 40.43 3.37
N MET A 525 -16.30 40.67 2.31
CA MET A 525 -15.22 41.67 2.33
C MET A 525 -15.41 42.60 1.14
#